data_AF-Q1HK37-F1
#
_entry.id   AF-Q1HK37-F1
#
_cell.length_a   1.000
_cell.length_b   1.000
_cell.length_c   1.000
_cell.angle_alpha   90.00
_cell.angle_beta   90.00
_cell.angle_gamma   90.00
#
_symmetry.space_group_name_H-M   'P 1'
#
loop_
_entity.id
_entity.type
_entity.pdbx_description
1 polymer ?
#
loop_
_entity_poly.entity_id
_entity_poly.type
_entity_poly.pdbx_seq_one_letter_code
_entity_poly.pdbx_strand_id
1 'polypeptide(L)'
;LSKLVDEIHGRLNSEVANGGVVLAESFNYALVKSSVLIVGQRMMYGVPNADADILEDHSDSCLWCWETRDVKLLPKSVRGELVIRRTMRKKINERIMAVTEMIVSLKKHDSEPNYSQDVIKASKKLTKTSTGADIHLIVAGLLQKNSEDMDKKKASQEEKLLIKQLEKNRREA
;
A
#
# COMPACT_ATOMS: atom_id res chain seq x y z
N LEU A 1 -20.19 7.54 2.60
CA LEU A 1 -19.79 7.40 1.17
C LEU A 1 -20.60 8.24 0.16
N SER A 2 -21.94 8.12 0.08
CA SER A 2 -22.74 8.74 -1.01
C SER A 2 -22.55 10.25 -1.16
N LYS A 3 -22.51 11.00 -0.05
CA LYS A 3 -22.24 12.45 -0.07
C LYS A 3 -20.94 12.83 -0.79
N LEU A 4 -19.89 12.04 -0.60
CA LEU A 4 -18.59 12.26 -1.25
C LEU A 4 -18.67 11.99 -2.76
N VAL A 5 -19.42 10.96 -3.15
CA VAL A 5 -19.65 10.64 -4.57
C VAL A 5 -20.45 11.76 -5.24
N ASP A 6 -21.50 12.25 -4.59
CA ASP A 6 -22.33 13.35 -5.08
C ASP A 6 -21.49 14.63 -5.27
N GLU A 7 -20.65 14.95 -4.29
CA GLU A 7 -19.77 16.12 -4.33
C GLU A 7 -18.75 16.01 -5.48
N ILE A 8 -18.06 14.87 -5.61
CA ILE A 8 -17.07 14.66 -6.68
C ILE A 8 -17.74 14.70 -8.05
N HIS A 9 -18.89 14.04 -8.20
CA HIS A 9 -19.64 14.05 -9.45
C HIS A 9 -20.12 15.46 -9.82
N GLY A 10 -20.61 16.25 -8.85
CA GLY A 10 -21.01 17.63 -9.07
C GLY A 10 -19.84 18.54 -9.47
N ARG A 11 -18.72 18.46 -8.75
CA ARG A 11 -17.50 19.22 -9.06
C ARG A 11 -16.96 18.86 -10.45
N LEU A 12 -16.88 17.58 -10.79
CA LEU A 12 -16.36 17.14 -12.09
C LEU A 12 -17.23 17.62 -13.25
N ASN A 13 -18.56 17.61 -13.08
CA ASN A 13 -19.48 18.20 -14.07
C ASN A 13 -19.26 19.70 -14.24
N SER A 14 -19.06 20.43 -13.14
CA SER A 14 -18.77 21.87 -13.20
C SER A 14 -17.45 22.16 -13.91
N GLU A 15 -16.39 21.41 -13.63
CA GLU A 15 -15.08 21.59 -14.25
C GLU A 15 -15.10 21.28 -15.75
N VAL A 16 -15.84 20.25 -16.16
CA VAL A 16 -16.02 19.93 -17.59
C VAL A 16 -16.84 21.01 -18.30
N ALA A 17 -17.93 21.50 -17.68
CA ALA A 17 -18.75 22.57 -18.24
C ALA A 17 -17.97 23.89 -18.39
N ASN A 18 -17.09 24.18 -17.44
CA ASN A 18 -16.25 25.38 -17.46
C ASN A 18 -14.97 25.22 -18.32
N GLY A 19 -14.76 24.06 -18.94
CA GLY A 19 -13.56 23.78 -19.74
C GLY A 19 -12.26 23.64 -18.93
N GLY A 20 -12.36 23.53 -17.60
CA GLY A 20 -11.21 23.33 -16.70
C GLY A 20 -10.59 21.93 -16.81
N VAL A 21 -11.38 20.94 -17.24
CA VAL A 21 -10.93 19.57 -17.49
C VAL A 21 -11.53 19.04 -18.81
N VAL A 22 -10.67 18.49 -19.67
CA VAL A 22 -11.09 17.71 -20.83
C VAL A 22 -10.92 16.23 -20.50
N LEU A 23 -12.04 15.49 -20.51
CA LEU A 23 -12.02 14.06 -20.26
C LEU A 23 -11.91 13.29 -21.58
N ALA A 24 -11.05 12.27 -21.59
CA ALA A 24 -10.89 11.38 -22.73
C ALA A 24 -12.11 10.48 -22.96
N GLU A 25 -12.88 10.21 -21.91
CA GLU A 25 -14.07 9.35 -21.93
C GLU A 25 -15.22 10.00 -21.14
N SER A 26 -16.46 9.71 -21.53
CA SER A 26 -17.63 10.13 -20.76
C SER A 26 -17.64 9.46 -19.39
N PHE A 27 -17.83 10.23 -18.33
CA PHE A 27 -17.98 9.72 -16.98
C PHE A 27 -19.45 9.75 -16.55
N ASN A 28 -19.79 8.93 -15.56
CA ASN A 28 -21.11 8.93 -14.95
C ASN A 28 -20.99 8.69 -13.45
N TYR A 29 -22.12 8.81 -12.74
CA TYR A 29 -22.20 8.62 -11.31
C TYR A 29 -21.63 7.26 -10.85
N ALA A 30 -21.88 6.19 -11.60
CA ALA A 30 -21.40 4.84 -11.27
C ALA A 30 -19.86 4.74 -11.36
N LEU A 31 -19.25 5.36 -12.38
CA LEU A 31 -17.80 5.45 -12.54
C LEU A 31 -17.14 6.23 -11.39
N VAL A 32 -17.76 7.35 -10.97
CA VAL A 32 -17.29 8.11 -9.81
C VAL A 32 -17.39 7.26 -8.55
N LYS A 33 -18.53 6.62 -8.31
CA LYS A 33 -18.73 5.73 -7.16
C LYS A 33 -17.70 4.60 -7.11
N SER A 34 -17.46 3.93 -8.24
CA SER A 34 -16.46 2.87 -8.36
C SER A 34 -15.05 3.38 -8.08
N SER A 35 -14.67 4.53 -8.63
CA SER A 35 -13.36 5.15 -8.41
C SER A 35 -13.14 5.52 -6.94
N VAL A 36 -14.14 6.16 -6.32
CA VAL A 36 -14.08 6.51 -4.89
C VAL A 36 -13.93 5.27 -4.03
N LEU A 37 -14.69 4.20 -4.34
CA LEU A 37 -14.57 2.92 -3.65
C LEU A 37 -13.15 2.37 -3.79
N ILE A 38 -12.61 2.26 -5.01
CA ILE A 38 -11.29 1.71 -5.30
C ILE A 38 -10.19 2.48 -4.55
N VAL A 39 -10.24 3.81 -4.57
CA VAL A 39 -9.26 4.67 -3.90
C VAL A 39 -9.40 4.59 -2.37
N GLY A 40 -10.64 4.55 -1.89
CA GLY A 40 -10.98 4.51 -0.47
C GLY A 40 -10.78 3.16 0.21
N GLN A 41 -10.52 2.07 -0.54
CA GLN A 41 -10.32 0.75 0.06
C GLN A 41 -9.10 0.76 0.98
N ARG A 42 -9.31 0.41 2.24
CA ARG A 42 -8.22 0.21 3.20
C ARG A 42 -7.44 -1.06 2.85
N MET A 43 -6.18 -1.08 3.28
CA MET A 43 -5.35 -2.29 3.22
C MET A 43 -5.48 -3.02 4.55
N MET A 44 -5.82 -4.30 4.49
CA MET A 44 -5.93 -5.17 5.65
C MET A 44 -4.63 -5.97 5.82
N TYR A 45 -4.12 -5.96 7.04
CA TYR A 45 -3.07 -6.86 7.51
C TYR A 45 -3.55 -7.51 8.81
N GLY A 46 -3.04 -8.69 9.14
CA GLY A 46 -3.43 -9.47 10.31
C GLY A 46 -4.44 -10.58 9.99
N VAL A 47 -5.25 -10.95 10.99
CA VAL A 47 -6.26 -11.99 10.86
C VAL A 47 -7.50 -11.39 10.16
N PRO A 48 -7.95 -11.97 9.03
CA PRO A 48 -9.12 -11.47 8.33
C PRO A 48 -10.38 -11.63 9.17
N ASN A 49 -11.17 -10.56 9.28
CA ASN A 49 -12.56 -10.62 9.72
C ASN A 49 -13.46 -10.57 8.49
N ALA A 50 -14.27 -11.61 8.27
CA ALA A 50 -15.14 -11.71 7.10
C ALA A 50 -16.28 -10.68 7.13
N ASP A 51 -16.65 -10.22 8.31
CA ASP A 51 -17.74 -9.27 8.54
C ASP A 51 -17.25 -7.81 8.61
N ALA A 52 -15.96 -7.59 8.38
CA ALA A 52 -15.37 -6.26 8.40
C ALA A 52 -15.77 -5.42 7.19
N ASP A 53 -16.26 -4.21 7.44
CA ASP A 53 -16.39 -3.19 6.40
C ASP A 53 -15.00 -2.68 5.99
N ILE A 54 -14.58 -3.00 4.76
CA ILE A 54 -13.26 -2.61 4.24
C ILE A 54 -13.05 -1.09 4.12
N LEU A 55 -14.11 -0.29 4.24
CA LEU A 55 -14.10 1.17 4.18
C LEU A 55 -14.17 1.80 5.59
N GLU A 56 -14.86 1.15 6.52
CA GLU A 56 -15.29 1.74 7.79
C GLU A 56 -14.97 0.87 9.03
N ASP A 57 -14.31 -0.27 8.91
CA ASP A 57 -13.97 -1.11 10.07
C ASP A 57 -12.90 -0.44 10.95
N HIS A 58 -13.29 -0.18 12.20
CA HIS A 58 -12.49 0.44 13.25
C HIS A 58 -12.16 -0.53 14.41
N SER A 59 -12.36 -1.84 14.23
CA SER A 59 -12.12 -2.85 15.26
C SER A 59 -10.64 -3.00 15.62
N ASP A 60 -10.35 -3.14 16.92
CA ASP A 60 -8.98 -3.27 17.46
C ASP A 60 -8.30 -4.60 17.06
N SER A 61 -9.07 -5.60 16.65
CA SER A 61 -8.60 -6.95 16.29
C SER A 61 -7.89 -7.03 14.93
N CYS A 62 -8.08 -6.02 14.07
CA CYS A 62 -7.52 -6.00 12.74
C CYS A 62 -6.45 -4.90 12.65
N LEU A 63 -5.30 -5.20 12.04
CA LEU A 63 -4.31 -4.18 11.69
C LEU A 63 -4.76 -3.48 10.39
N TRP A 64 -5.95 -2.87 10.42
CA TRP A 64 -6.40 -2.00 9.35
C TRP A 64 -5.49 -0.78 9.33
N CYS A 65 -4.76 -0.64 8.23
CA CYS A 65 -3.96 0.54 8.00
C CYS A 65 -4.59 1.29 6.84
N TRP A 66 -4.98 2.54 7.11
CA TRP A 66 -5.31 3.48 6.06
C TRP A 66 -4.07 3.70 5.19
N GLU A 67 -4.03 3.02 4.06
CA GLU A 67 -3.01 3.20 3.04
C GLU A 67 -3.66 3.12 1.66
N THR A 68 -3.57 4.19 0.87
CA THR A 68 -4.16 4.25 -0.50
C THR A 68 -3.61 3.15 -1.39
N ARG A 69 -4.43 2.26 -1.93
CA ARG A 69 -3.94 1.17 -2.81
C ARG A 69 -3.02 1.67 -3.91
N ASP A 70 -3.43 2.73 -4.61
CA ASP A 70 -2.60 3.36 -5.62
C ASP A 70 -1.61 4.38 -5.01
N VAL A 71 -0.34 4.00 -5.02
CA VAL A 71 0.78 4.83 -4.55
C VAL A 71 1.00 6.05 -5.46
N LYS A 72 0.51 6.02 -6.71
CA LYS A 72 0.65 7.12 -7.66
C LYS A 72 -0.16 8.35 -7.25
N LEU A 73 -1.17 8.18 -6.40
CA LEU A 73 -1.96 9.29 -5.85
C LEU A 73 -1.20 10.11 -4.81
N LEU A 74 -0.07 9.60 -4.31
CA LEU A 74 0.74 10.29 -3.31
C LEU A 74 1.90 11.08 -3.93
N PRO A 75 2.42 12.12 -3.27
CA PRO A 75 3.62 12.83 -3.69
C PRO A 75 4.81 11.88 -3.90
N LYS A 76 5.59 12.07 -4.98
CA LYS A 76 6.73 11.20 -5.31
C LYS A 76 7.75 11.06 -4.16
N SER A 77 7.91 12.10 -3.33
CA SER A 77 8.82 12.14 -2.18
C SER A 77 8.51 11.09 -1.11
N VAL A 78 7.23 10.73 -0.92
CA VAL A 78 6.80 9.81 0.15
C VAL A 78 6.51 8.39 -0.32
N ARG A 79 6.51 8.16 -1.65
CA ARG A 79 6.15 6.86 -2.23
C ARG A 79 7.10 5.74 -1.80
N GLY A 80 8.40 6.05 -1.72
CA GLY A 80 9.42 5.08 -1.34
C GLY A 80 9.21 4.55 0.08
N GLU A 81 9.05 5.45 1.05
CA GLU A 81 8.78 5.09 2.45
C GLU A 81 7.50 4.26 2.59
N LEU A 82 6.43 4.63 1.87
CA LEU A 82 5.19 3.87 1.89
C LEU A 82 5.38 2.44 1.37
N VAL A 83 6.13 2.25 0.27
CA VAL A 83 6.41 0.92 -0.28
C VAL A 83 7.17 0.06 0.73
N ILE A 84 8.12 0.65 1.45
CA ILE A 84 8.87 -0.04 2.52
C ILE A 84 7.92 -0.47 3.64
N ARG A 85 7.06 0.45 4.10
CA ARG A 85 6.05 0.17 5.13
C ARG A 85 5.13 -0.98 4.72
N ARG A 86 4.63 -0.98 3.48
CA ARG A 86 3.82 -2.09 2.94
C ARG A 86 4.55 -3.42 2.94
N THR A 87 5.81 -3.40 2.56
CA THR A 87 6.66 -4.60 2.51
C THR A 87 6.82 -5.17 3.91
N MET A 88 7.13 -4.33 4.90
CA MET A 88 7.20 -4.72 6.31
C MET A 88 5.88 -5.32 6.79
N ARG A 89 4.76 -4.61 6.60
CA ARG A 89 3.42 -5.07 7.02
C ARG A 89 3.05 -6.40 6.36
N LYS A 90 3.33 -6.57 5.06
CA LYS A 90 3.08 -7.82 4.34
C LYS A 90 3.87 -8.98 4.93
N LYS A 91 5.15 -8.78 5.25
CA LYS A 91 6.00 -9.81 5.84
C LYS A 91 5.57 -10.21 7.25
N ILE A 92 5.21 -9.22 8.07
CA ILE A 92 4.62 -9.47 9.39
C ILE A 92 3.32 -10.25 9.25
N ASN A 93 2.45 -9.86 8.31
CA ASN A 93 1.20 -10.56 8.05
C ASN A 93 1.40 -12.02 7.61
N GLU A 94 2.34 -12.27 6.69
CA GLU A 94 2.72 -13.62 6.27
C GLU A 94 3.10 -14.50 7.48
N ARG A 95 3.85 -13.93 8.43
CA ARG A 95 4.24 -14.62 9.67
C ARG A 95 3.05 -14.84 10.60
N ILE A 96 2.20 -13.84 10.82
CA ILE A 96 0.97 -13.95 11.64
C ILE A 96 0.08 -15.07 11.10
N MET A 97 -0.16 -15.10 9.79
CA MET A 97 -0.97 -16.13 9.15
C MET A 97 -0.38 -17.53 9.34
N ALA A 98 0.95 -17.69 9.18
CA ALA A 98 1.60 -18.97 9.39
C ALA A 98 1.55 -19.43 10.86
N VAL A 99 1.71 -18.52 11.82
CA VAL A 99 1.53 -18.82 13.26
C VAL A 99 0.09 -19.21 13.56
N THR A 100 -0.87 -18.48 13.01
CA THR A 100 -2.30 -18.76 13.21
C THR A 100 -2.66 -20.14 12.69
N GLU A 101 -2.18 -20.51 11.50
CA GLU A 101 -2.35 -21.86 10.94
C GLU A 101 -1.73 -22.94 11.83
N MET A 102 -0.53 -22.70 12.37
CA MET A 102 0.12 -23.61 13.31
C MET A 102 -0.71 -23.80 14.59
N ILE A 103 -1.21 -22.71 15.18
CA ILE A 103 -2.07 -22.76 16.37
C ILE A 103 -3.34 -23.55 16.07
N VAL A 104 -3.97 -23.34 14.92
CA VAL A 104 -5.18 -24.07 14.51
C VAL A 104 -4.87 -25.57 14.35
N SER A 105 -3.78 -25.94 13.69
CA SER A 105 -3.38 -27.33 13.54
C SER A 105 -3.09 -28.01 14.89
N LEU A 106 -2.43 -27.31 15.82
CA LEU A 106 -2.11 -27.84 17.16
C LEU A 106 -3.31 -27.93 18.11
N LYS A 107 -4.38 -27.16 17.86
CA LYS A 107 -5.62 -27.22 18.65
C LYS A 107 -6.48 -28.44 18.33
N LYS A 108 -6.26 -29.07 17.17
CA LYS A 108 -6.91 -30.33 16.82
C LYS A 108 -6.46 -31.43 17.77
N HIS A 109 -7.36 -32.36 18.10
CA HIS A 109 -6.98 -33.50 18.93
C HIS A 109 -6.05 -34.44 18.15
N ASP A 110 -5.03 -35.02 18.79
CA ASP A 110 -4.05 -35.91 18.13
C ASP A 110 -4.70 -37.11 17.42
N SER A 111 -5.90 -37.51 17.85
CA SER A 111 -6.69 -38.59 17.25
C SER A 111 -7.48 -38.18 16.00
N GLU A 112 -7.48 -36.90 15.63
CA GLU A 112 -8.17 -36.43 14.43
C GLU A 112 -7.45 -36.91 13.16
N PRO A 113 -8.21 -37.31 12.12
CA PRO A 113 -7.63 -37.66 10.83
C PRO A 113 -6.73 -36.53 10.30
N ASN A 114 -5.57 -36.89 9.77
CA ASN A 114 -4.59 -35.98 9.17
C ASN A 114 -3.91 -34.98 10.13
N TYR A 115 -4.09 -35.09 11.44
CA TYR A 115 -3.45 -34.21 12.43
C TYR A 115 -1.94 -34.02 12.19
N SER A 116 -1.19 -35.14 12.13
CA SER A 116 0.26 -35.12 11.91
C SER A 116 0.64 -34.44 10.58
N GLN A 117 -0.11 -34.70 9.51
CA GLN A 117 0.14 -34.10 8.19
C GLN A 117 -0.13 -32.59 8.20
N ASP A 118 -1.20 -32.15 8.86
CA ASP A 118 -1.56 -30.74 8.99
C ASP A 118 -0.54 -29.96 9.83
N VAL A 119 -0.01 -30.57 10.90
CA VAL A 119 1.06 -29.99 11.71
C VAL A 119 2.36 -29.88 10.90
N ILE A 120 2.75 -30.92 10.16
CA ILE A 120 3.95 -30.87 9.30
C ILE A 120 3.83 -29.78 8.24
N LYS A 121 2.66 -29.66 7.61
CA LYS A 121 2.39 -28.64 6.59
C LYS A 121 2.47 -27.22 7.17
N ALA A 122 1.80 -26.99 8.30
CA ALA A 122 1.81 -25.70 8.99
C ALA A 122 3.23 -25.33 9.45
N SER A 123 3.97 -26.28 10.02
CA SER A 123 5.37 -26.11 10.41
C SER A 123 6.26 -25.73 9.21
N LYS A 124 6.14 -26.43 8.08
CA LYS A 124 6.89 -26.10 6.85
C LYS A 124 6.57 -24.69 6.34
N LYS A 125 5.31 -24.26 6.43
CA LYS A 125 4.92 -22.89 6.07
C LYS A 125 5.54 -21.87 7.02
N LEU A 126 5.55 -22.15 8.32
CA LEU A 126 6.16 -21.31 9.35
C LEU A 126 7.64 -21.08 9.10
N THR A 127 8.39 -22.15 8.82
CA THR A 127 9.83 -22.09 8.55
C THR A 127 10.17 -21.32 7.27
N LYS A 128 9.25 -21.27 6.30
CA LYS A 128 9.43 -20.49 5.06
C LYS A 128 9.19 -19.00 5.25
N THR A 129 8.46 -18.59 6.29
CA THR A 129 8.20 -17.17 6.57
C THR A 129 9.38 -16.53 7.28
N SER A 130 9.71 -15.29 6.90
CA SER A 130 10.79 -14.52 7.51
C SER A 130 10.60 -14.37 9.03
N THR A 131 11.68 -14.52 9.78
CA THR A 131 11.67 -14.23 11.23
C THR A 131 11.59 -12.72 11.47
N GLY A 132 11.28 -12.30 12.71
CA GLY A 132 11.27 -10.87 13.04
C GLY A 132 12.60 -10.18 12.76
N ALA A 133 13.72 -10.86 13.03
CA ALA A 133 15.06 -10.37 12.73
C ALA A 133 15.29 -10.21 11.21
N ASP A 134 14.89 -11.21 10.41
CA ASP A 134 15.00 -11.14 8.95
C ASP A 134 14.16 -9.99 8.39
N ILE A 135 12.95 -9.78 8.92
CA ILE A 135 12.08 -8.67 8.50
C ILE A 135 12.74 -7.33 8.79
N HIS A 136 13.29 -7.15 10.00
CA HIS A 136 14.01 -5.92 10.35
C HIS A 136 15.22 -5.69 9.43
N LEU A 137 15.99 -6.73 9.14
CA LEU A 137 17.14 -6.64 8.24
C LEU A 137 16.73 -6.22 6.81
N ILE A 138 15.67 -6.83 6.28
CA ILE A 138 15.11 -6.47 4.95
C ILE A 138 14.67 -5.00 4.95
N VAL A 139 13.94 -4.57 5.97
CA VAL A 139 13.42 -3.20 6.07
C VAL A 139 14.55 -2.19 6.18
N ALA A 140 15.58 -2.47 6.98
CA ALA A 140 16.76 -1.62 7.11
C ALA A 140 17.47 -1.44 5.77
N GLY A 141 17.70 -2.53 5.02
CA GLY A 141 18.31 -2.46 3.69
C GLY A 141 17.47 -1.65 2.69
N LEU A 142 16.14 -1.79 2.73
CA LEU A 142 15.25 -1.00 1.88
C LEU A 142 15.23 0.49 2.25
N LEU A 143 15.27 0.83 3.54
CA LEU A 143 15.35 2.22 4.02
C LEU A 143 16.64 2.88 3.55
N GLN A 144 17.77 2.21 3.72
CA GLN A 144 19.06 2.69 3.26
C GLN A 144 19.05 2.96 1.76
N LYS A 145 18.63 1.95 0.96
CA LYS A 145 18.55 2.09 -0.50
C LYS A 145 17.64 3.26 -0.93
N ASN A 146 16.50 3.42 -0.26
CA ASN A 146 15.59 4.52 -0.57
C ASN A 146 16.20 5.89 -0.26
N SER A 147 16.98 6.02 0.82
CA SER A 147 17.73 7.24 1.10
C SER A 147 18.73 7.54 -0.01
N GLU A 148 19.55 6.56 -0.38
CA GLU A 148 20.56 6.70 -1.45
C GLU A 148 19.93 7.11 -2.79
N ASP A 149 18.77 6.53 -3.14
CA ASP A 149 18.04 6.87 -4.35
C ASP A 149 17.48 8.30 -4.32
N MET A 150 17.07 8.79 -3.15
CA MET A 150 16.59 10.16 -2.98
C MET A 150 17.72 11.18 -3.06
N ASP A 151 18.88 10.87 -2.47
CA ASP A 151 20.07 11.72 -2.55
C ASP A 151 20.59 11.84 -3.99
N LYS A 152 20.65 10.72 -4.73
CA LYS A 152 21.00 10.71 -6.16
C LYS A 152 20.03 11.55 -7.00
N LYS A 153 18.72 11.46 -6.72
CA LYS A 153 17.72 12.29 -7.42
C LYS A 153 17.89 13.77 -7.13
N LYS A 154 18.20 14.14 -5.88
CA LYS A 154 18.43 15.52 -5.48
C LYS A 154 19.67 16.09 -6.17
N ALA A 155 20.79 15.36 -6.14
CA ALA A 155 22.02 15.75 -6.83
C ALA A 155 21.81 15.95 -8.34
N SER A 156 21.09 15.02 -8.99
CA SER A 156 20.76 15.15 -10.43
C SER A 156 19.85 16.35 -10.73
N GLN A 157 18.97 16.75 -9.80
CA GLN A 157 18.14 17.96 -9.96
C GLN A 157 18.97 19.23 -9.80
N GLU A 158 19.87 19.28 -8.82
CA GLU A 158 20.77 20.41 -8.59
C GLU A 158 21.71 20.63 -9.78
N GLU A 159 22.31 19.55 -10.30
CA GLU A 159 23.15 19.59 -11.51
C GLU A 159 22.38 20.17 -12.72
N LYS A 160 21.14 19.71 -12.94
CA LYS A 160 20.28 20.23 -14.04
C LYS A 160 19.96 21.71 -13.87
N LEU A 161 19.80 22.20 -12.65
CA LEU A 161 19.56 23.62 -12.40
C LEU A 161 20.80 24.46 -12.68
N LEU A 162 21.97 23.99 -12.25
CA LEU A 162 23.25 24.65 -12.52
C LEU A 162 23.52 24.74 -14.03
N ILE A 163 23.31 23.64 -14.78
CA ILE A 163 23.47 23.62 -16.24
C ILE A 163 22.53 24.64 -16.90
N LYS A 164 21.24 24.65 -16.51
CA LYS A 164 20.27 25.63 -17.05
C LYS A 164 20.66 27.07 -16.76
N GLN A 165 21.22 27.34 -15.57
CA GLN A 165 21.67 28.68 -15.19
C GLN A 165 22.89 29.12 -16.00
N LEU A 166 23.86 28.22 -16.19
CA LEU A 166 25.03 28.47 -17.05
C LEU A 166 24.62 28.74 -18.50
N GLU A 167 23.69 27.94 -19.04
CA GLU A 167 23.16 28.17 -20.40
C GLU A 167 22.41 29.50 -20.54
N LYS A 168 21.64 29.90 -19.52
CA LYS A 168 20.93 31.18 -19.51
C LYS A 168 21.93 32.34 -19.53
N ASN A 169 22.91 32.32 -18.63
CA ASN A 169 23.95 33.35 -18.56
C ASN A 169 24.72 33.48 -19.89
N ARG A 170 24.92 32.37 -20.62
CA ARG A 170 25.59 32.40 -21.93
C ARG A 170 24.73 33.00 -23.06
N ARG A 171 23.40 33.01 -22.93
CA ARG A 171 22.49 33.60 -23.94
C ARG A 171 22.24 35.08 -23.69
N GLU A 172 22.46 35.54 -22.46
CA GLU A 172 22.25 36.93 -22.02
C GLU A 172 23.52 37.79 -22.12
N ALA A 173 24.66 37.19 -22.49
CA ALA A 173 25.94 37.83 -22.79
C ALA A 173 26.18 37.87 -24.29
#